data_AF-A0A446AVJ0-F1
#
_entry.id   AF-A0A446AVJ0-F1
#
_cell.length_a   1.000
_cell.length_b   1.000
_cell.length_c   1.000
_cell.angle_alpha   90.00
_cell.angle_beta   90.00
_cell.angle_gamma   90.00
#
_symmetry.space_group_name_H-M   'P 1'
#
loop_
_entity.id
_entity.type
_entity.pdbx_description
1 polymer ?
#
loop_
_entity_poly.entity_id
_entity_poly.type
_entity_poly.pdbx_seq_one_letter_code
_entity_poly.pdbx_strand_id
1 'polypeptide(L)'
;MGPCDGESFLYPLDLKGFKLYANEQANYQTEPARIDALGDFTDIPFADETFDYLISSHVIEHVPNLFAAYIEASRVVKNDGVFFCIFPKRNADPNDRVRALTTLEHMIDAYEKRIDMSQMDEYNWRGHYHVFSLQSMLRAINLINSVGLGHWLIEGVEETDTKVGNGHTVVLRKQVGLSALTYKESSQFNDELNARIQAQDLEGALHLVKVALSFDFFNPHNLYLAFALSCQLDNAREGLEFLRQALILTPENEEFRKLFVQMTGGPFINPVH
;
A
#
# COMPACT_ATOMS: atom_id res chain seq x y z
N MET A 1 11.79 4.61 13.95
CA MET A 1 12.40 5.84 13.44
C MET A 1 11.36 6.94 13.47
N GLY A 2 11.76 8.19 13.68
CA GLY A 2 10.87 9.35 13.58
C GLY A 2 11.64 10.65 13.34
N PRO A 3 10.96 11.75 13.00
CA PRO A 3 11.62 13.01 12.67
C PRO A 3 12.03 13.83 13.90
N CYS A 4 11.57 13.46 15.09
CA CYS A 4 11.92 14.08 16.36
C CYS A 4 11.77 13.06 17.51
N ASP A 5 12.71 13.07 18.46
CA ASP A 5 12.70 12.22 19.66
C ASP A 5 12.40 13.01 20.95
N GLY A 6 12.06 14.31 20.82
CA GLY A 6 11.82 15.23 21.93
C GLY A 6 13.01 16.12 22.29
N GLU A 7 14.22 15.76 21.85
CA GLU A 7 15.45 16.54 22.04
C GLU A 7 16.08 16.92 20.70
N SER A 8 16.32 15.92 19.85
CA SER A 8 16.80 16.03 18.48
C SER A 8 15.64 16.05 17.49
N PHE A 9 15.83 16.76 16.38
CA PHE A 9 14.81 16.94 15.34
C PHE A 9 15.46 17.17 13.98
N LEU A 10 14.76 16.79 12.90
CA LEU A 10 15.19 17.10 11.53
C LEU A 10 14.91 18.55 11.16
N TYR A 11 13.73 19.05 11.52
CA TYR A 11 13.33 20.45 11.34
C TYR A 11 12.84 21.04 12.66
N PRO A 12 13.06 22.35 12.94
CA PRO A 12 12.61 22.98 14.18
C PRO A 12 11.10 22.80 14.47
N LEU A 13 10.28 22.74 13.43
CA LEU A 13 8.84 22.51 13.54
C LEU A 13 8.49 21.09 14.00
N ASP A 14 9.35 20.10 13.78
CA ASP A 14 9.13 18.72 14.26
C ASP A 14 9.12 18.66 15.80
N LEU A 15 9.97 19.45 16.46
CA LEU A 15 9.97 19.55 17.93
C LEU A 15 8.67 20.16 18.46
N LYS A 16 8.09 21.13 17.74
CA LYS A 16 6.80 21.72 18.09
C LYS A 16 5.68 20.69 17.95
N GLY A 17 5.67 19.94 16.84
CA GLY A 17 4.72 18.85 16.61
C GLY A 17 4.82 17.76 17.67
N PHE A 18 6.05 17.30 17.97
CA PHE A 18 6.29 16.28 19.01
C PHE A 18 5.70 16.69 20.36
N LYS A 19 5.92 17.94 20.80
CA LYS A 19 5.36 18.46 22.07
C LYS A 19 3.84 18.51 22.07
N LEU A 20 3.21 18.87 20.95
CA LEU A 20 1.76 18.86 20.83
C LEU A 20 1.20 17.45 21.01
N TYR A 21 1.71 16.48 20.24
CA TYR A 21 1.23 15.10 20.32
C TYR A 21 1.56 14.43 21.65
N ALA A 22 2.70 14.72 22.27
CA ALA A 22 3.02 14.21 23.60
C ALA A 22 2.00 14.70 24.65
N ASN A 23 1.57 15.96 24.56
CA ASN A 23 0.51 16.47 25.44
C ASN A 23 -0.86 15.82 25.17
N GLU A 24 -1.19 15.55 23.91
CA GLU A 24 -2.41 14.82 23.56
C GLU A 24 -2.38 13.38 24.08
N GLN A 25 -1.28 12.66 23.91
CA GLN A 25 -1.11 11.30 24.39
C GLN A 25 -1.16 11.24 25.92
N ALA A 26 -0.63 12.25 26.63
CA ALA A 26 -0.76 12.36 28.08
C ALA A 26 -2.23 12.47 28.53
N ASN A 27 -3.10 13.11 27.75
CA ASN A 27 -4.56 13.14 28.03
C ASN A 27 -5.18 11.73 27.94
N TYR A 28 -4.57 10.81 27.20
CA TYR A 28 -4.93 9.40 27.11
C TYR A 28 -4.06 8.48 27.99
N GLN A 29 -3.30 9.05 28.94
CA GLN A 29 -2.39 8.30 29.84
C GLN A 29 -1.41 7.40 29.07
N THR A 30 -1.02 7.84 27.88
CA THR A 30 -0.08 7.13 27.00
C THR A 30 1.17 7.98 26.86
N GLU A 31 2.33 7.38 27.07
CA GLU A 31 3.60 8.05 26.81
C GLU A 31 3.97 7.90 25.32
N PRO A 32 4.62 8.92 24.72
CA PRO A 32 5.17 8.78 23.37
C PRO A 32 6.07 7.56 23.25
N ALA A 33 5.93 6.82 22.16
CA ALA A 33 6.82 5.71 21.88
C ALA A 33 8.26 6.24 21.73
N ARG A 34 9.23 5.48 22.28
CA ARG A 34 10.64 5.80 22.12
C ARG A 34 11.03 5.77 20.64
N ILE A 35 11.79 6.77 20.22
CA ILE A 35 12.40 6.83 18.89
C ILE A 35 13.85 6.33 18.98
N ASP A 36 14.15 5.21 18.33
CA ASP A 36 15.50 4.64 18.32
C ASP A 36 16.44 5.24 17.26
N ALA A 37 15.88 5.93 16.26
CA ALA A 37 16.62 6.56 15.18
C ALA A 37 15.87 7.78 14.65
N LEU A 38 16.60 8.87 14.42
CA LEU A 38 16.08 10.10 13.82
C LEU A 38 16.16 10.00 12.30
N GLY A 39 15.06 10.23 11.57
CA GLY A 39 15.08 10.13 10.10
C GLY A 39 13.74 10.46 9.45
N ASP A 40 13.79 10.75 8.16
CA ASP A 40 12.63 11.01 7.32
C ASP A 40 12.30 9.77 6.48
N PHE A 41 11.04 9.56 6.12
CA PHE A 41 10.67 8.37 5.38
C PHE A 41 11.22 8.38 3.93
N THR A 42 11.60 9.55 3.42
CA THR A 42 12.26 9.68 2.11
C THR A 42 13.79 9.55 2.17
N ASP A 43 14.37 9.46 3.36
CA ASP A 43 15.81 9.29 3.60
C ASP A 43 16.04 8.58 4.97
N ILE A 44 15.85 7.26 4.96
CA ILE A 44 15.98 6.39 6.12
C ILE A 44 17.48 6.20 6.41
N PRO A 45 17.99 6.51 7.61
CA PRO A 45 19.43 6.58 7.92
C PRO A 45 20.05 5.19 8.19
N PHE A 46 19.74 4.23 7.34
CA PHE A 46 20.24 2.86 7.37
C PHE A 46 20.75 2.46 6.00
N ALA A 47 21.69 1.50 5.96
CA ALA A 47 22.23 1.00 4.71
C ALA A 47 21.18 0.28 3.86
N ASP A 48 21.49 0.06 2.60
CA ASP A 48 20.67 -0.76 1.70
C ASP A 48 20.49 -2.16 2.30
N GLU A 49 19.32 -2.76 2.08
CA GLU A 49 19.03 -4.15 2.47
C GLU A 49 19.29 -4.45 3.95
N THR A 50 18.98 -3.49 4.82
CA THR A 50 19.16 -3.63 6.28
C THR A 50 18.03 -4.45 6.90
N PHE A 51 16.77 -4.25 6.47
CA PHE A 51 15.59 -4.75 7.18
C PHE A 51 14.90 -5.90 6.44
N ASP A 52 14.51 -6.94 7.18
CA ASP A 52 13.63 -8.01 6.67
C ASP A 52 12.17 -7.54 6.59
N TYR A 53 11.79 -6.60 7.46
CA TYR A 53 10.43 -6.05 7.55
C TYR A 53 10.48 -4.53 7.77
N LEU A 54 9.68 -3.79 6.99
CA LEU A 54 9.41 -2.37 7.18
C LEU A 54 7.90 -2.20 7.40
N ILE A 55 7.51 -1.43 8.41
CA ILE A 55 6.10 -1.15 8.70
C ILE A 55 5.87 0.37 8.70
N SER A 56 4.87 0.81 7.95
CA SER A 56 4.34 2.17 7.98
C SER A 56 2.86 2.11 8.35
N SER A 57 2.42 2.87 9.34
CA SER A 57 1.01 2.91 9.74
C SER A 57 0.60 4.35 9.98
N HIS A 58 -0.22 4.90 9.09
CA HIS A 58 -0.62 6.31 9.11
C HIS A 58 0.58 7.27 9.11
N VAL A 59 1.52 7.02 8.19
CA VAL A 59 2.71 7.87 7.98
C VAL A 59 2.74 8.41 6.57
N ILE A 60 2.41 7.59 5.57
CA ILE A 60 2.63 7.90 4.16
C ILE A 60 1.80 9.09 3.65
N GLU A 61 0.64 9.35 4.26
CA GLU A 61 -0.19 10.53 4.01
C GLU A 61 0.49 11.85 4.42
N HIS A 62 1.46 11.77 5.34
CA HIS A 62 2.27 12.89 5.81
C HIS A 62 3.60 13.03 5.06
N VAL A 63 3.85 12.20 4.04
CA VAL A 63 5.06 12.28 3.22
C VAL A 63 4.76 12.97 1.90
N PRO A 64 5.32 14.15 1.63
CA PRO A 64 4.90 14.93 0.46
C PRO A 64 5.28 14.25 -0.86
N ASN A 65 6.35 13.46 -0.88
CA ASN A 65 6.80 12.72 -2.05
C ASN A 65 6.63 11.21 -1.86
N LEU A 66 5.47 10.72 -2.32
CA LEU A 66 5.08 9.31 -2.21
C LEU A 66 6.10 8.37 -2.88
N PHE A 67 6.56 8.70 -4.10
CA PHE A 67 7.43 7.79 -4.85
C PHE A 67 8.82 7.71 -4.24
N ALA A 68 9.36 8.83 -3.73
CA ALA A 68 10.61 8.81 -2.99
C ALA A 68 10.54 7.89 -1.77
N ALA A 69 9.44 7.91 -1.01
CA ALA A 69 9.25 7.02 0.14
C ALA A 69 9.21 5.53 -0.25
N TYR A 70 8.57 5.19 -1.37
CA TYR A 70 8.53 3.80 -1.86
C TYR A 70 9.87 3.31 -2.42
N ILE A 71 10.63 4.20 -3.08
CA ILE A 71 11.99 3.92 -3.53
C ILE A 71 12.90 3.70 -2.31
N GLU A 72 12.77 4.57 -1.30
CA GLU A 72 13.56 4.50 -0.08
C GLU A 72 13.23 3.26 0.76
N ALA A 73 11.94 2.91 0.86
CA ALA A 73 11.50 1.64 1.43
C ALA A 73 12.13 0.44 0.70
N SER A 74 12.19 0.48 -0.64
CA SER A 74 12.79 -0.58 -1.45
C SER A 74 14.30 -0.68 -1.24
N ARG A 75 14.97 0.46 -1.04
CA ARG A 75 16.41 0.53 -0.77
C ARG A 75 16.75 -0.19 0.54
N VAL A 76 16.08 0.14 1.64
CA VAL A 76 16.43 -0.38 2.97
C VAL A 76 15.88 -1.79 3.26
N VAL A 77 14.84 -2.24 2.55
CA VAL A 77 14.30 -3.59 2.69
C VAL A 77 15.15 -4.58 1.90
N LYS A 78 15.48 -5.73 2.49
CA LYS A 78 16.20 -6.83 1.81
C LYS A 78 15.40 -7.40 0.66
N ASN A 79 16.06 -8.01 -0.33
CA ASN A 79 15.34 -8.86 -1.27
C ASN A 79 14.55 -9.94 -0.51
N ASP A 80 13.33 -10.21 -0.97
CA ASP A 80 12.30 -11.03 -0.31
C ASP A 80 11.78 -10.52 1.03
N GLY A 81 12.25 -9.34 1.49
CA GLY A 81 11.71 -8.64 2.64
C GLY A 81 10.35 -8.00 2.38
N VAL A 82 9.64 -7.64 3.45
CA VAL A 82 8.26 -7.17 3.38
C VAL A 82 8.15 -5.71 3.81
N PHE A 83 7.43 -4.91 3.01
CA PHE A 83 6.93 -3.60 3.38
C PHE A 83 5.42 -3.68 3.63
N PHE A 84 5.02 -3.49 4.89
CA PHE A 84 3.63 -3.50 5.34
C PHE A 84 3.16 -2.06 5.57
N CYS A 85 2.22 -1.58 4.77
CA CYS A 85 1.77 -0.19 4.81
C CYS A 85 0.27 -0.10 5.11
N ILE A 86 -0.08 0.58 6.20
CA ILE A 86 -1.44 1.02 6.50
C ILE A 86 -1.53 2.53 6.28
N PHE A 87 -2.55 2.97 5.56
CA PHE A 87 -2.82 4.38 5.28
C PHE A 87 -4.32 4.69 5.42
N PRO A 88 -4.70 5.92 5.76
CA PRO A 88 -6.08 6.24 6.12
C PRO A 88 -7.02 6.11 4.93
N LYS A 89 -8.26 5.70 5.22
CA LYS A 89 -9.37 5.93 4.31
C LYS A 89 -9.63 7.42 4.20
N ARG A 90 -10.10 7.88 3.04
CA ARG A 90 -10.47 9.29 2.82
C ARG A 90 -11.45 9.89 3.86
N ASN A 91 -12.20 9.06 4.57
CA ASN A 91 -13.19 9.51 5.56
C ASN A 91 -12.75 9.32 7.02
N ALA A 92 -11.53 8.83 7.25
CA ALA A 92 -10.96 8.63 8.57
C ALA A 92 -10.76 9.94 9.32
N ASP A 93 -10.17 10.95 8.66
CA ASP A 93 -10.03 12.31 9.19
C ASP A 93 -11.18 13.20 8.68
N PRO A 94 -11.89 13.94 9.55
CA PRO A 94 -12.92 14.89 9.13
C PRO A 94 -12.45 15.94 8.11
N ASN A 95 -11.20 16.38 8.18
CA ASN A 95 -10.62 17.38 7.28
C ASN A 95 -10.40 16.84 5.86
N ASP A 96 -10.26 15.52 5.70
CA ASP A 96 -10.06 14.88 4.40
C ASP A 96 -11.35 14.55 3.66
N ARG A 97 -12.49 14.48 4.37
CA ARG A 97 -13.78 14.07 3.79
C ARG A 97 -14.23 14.89 2.59
N VAL A 98 -13.89 16.18 2.60
CA VAL A 98 -14.24 17.15 1.55
C VAL A 98 -13.11 17.41 0.57
N ARG A 99 -11.90 16.93 0.86
CA ARG A 99 -10.74 17.05 -0.02
C ARG A 99 -10.86 16.05 -1.17
N ALA A 100 -10.38 16.45 -2.33
CA ALA A 100 -10.24 15.54 -3.47
C ALA A 100 -9.19 14.47 -3.14
N LEU A 101 -9.37 13.27 -3.70
CA LEU A 101 -8.30 12.26 -3.69
C LEU A 101 -7.07 12.83 -4.40
N THR A 102 -5.89 12.56 -3.86
CA THR A 102 -4.65 12.93 -4.55
C THR A 102 -4.56 12.16 -5.86
N THR A 103 -4.32 12.87 -6.95
CA THR A 103 -4.20 12.28 -8.28
C THR A 103 -2.80 11.70 -8.50
N LEU A 104 -2.69 10.75 -9.43
CA LEU A 104 -1.41 10.18 -9.80
C LEU A 104 -0.46 11.23 -10.38
N GLU A 105 -1.00 12.19 -11.14
CA GLU A 105 -0.26 13.30 -11.72
C GLU A 105 0.36 14.19 -10.64
N HIS A 106 -0.36 14.44 -9.54
CA HIS A 106 0.21 15.20 -8.42
C HIS A 106 1.36 14.44 -7.74
N MET A 107 1.24 13.12 -7.61
CA MET A 107 2.31 12.28 -7.05
C MET A 107 3.55 12.27 -7.95
N ILE A 108 3.35 12.19 -9.28
CA ILE A 108 4.43 12.29 -10.27
C ILE A 108 5.11 13.67 -10.19
N ASP A 109 4.32 14.74 -10.20
CA ASP A 109 4.82 16.12 -10.15
C ASP A 109 5.65 16.37 -8.88
N ALA A 110 5.19 15.87 -7.72
CA ALA A 110 5.92 15.94 -6.47
C ALA A 110 7.27 15.20 -6.55
N TYR A 111 7.31 14.04 -7.22
CA TYR A 111 8.54 13.28 -7.44
C TYR A 111 9.51 13.99 -8.37
N GLU A 112 9.04 14.46 -9.53
CA GLU A 112 9.86 15.17 -10.53
C GLU A 112 10.45 16.47 -9.98
N LYS A 113 9.68 17.20 -9.17
CA LYS A 113 10.13 18.43 -8.50
C LYS A 113 10.96 18.17 -7.25
N ARG A 114 11.16 16.89 -6.86
CA ARG A 114 11.87 16.47 -5.65
C ARG A 114 11.36 17.17 -4.41
N ILE A 115 10.03 17.23 -4.27
CA ILE A 115 9.40 17.89 -3.14
C ILE A 115 9.83 17.20 -1.83
N ASP A 116 10.29 17.99 -0.87
CA ASP A 116 10.64 17.54 0.48
C ASP A 116 9.96 18.39 1.56
N MET A 117 10.23 18.05 2.83
CA MET A 117 9.67 18.76 3.98
C MET A 117 10.06 20.24 4.05
N SER A 118 11.23 20.66 3.54
CA SER A 118 11.67 22.06 3.57
C SER A 118 10.80 22.99 2.71
N GLN A 119 10.01 22.41 1.80
CA GLN A 119 9.11 23.14 0.90
C GLN A 119 7.66 23.16 1.40
N MET A 120 7.37 22.50 2.52
CA MET A 120 6.02 22.43 3.07
C MET A 120 5.66 23.69 3.86
N ASP A 121 4.39 24.07 3.80
CA ASP A 121 3.86 25.21 4.55
C ASP A 121 3.92 24.94 6.06
N GLU A 122 4.41 25.92 6.83
CA GLU A 122 4.48 25.84 8.30
C GLU A 122 3.11 25.64 8.95
N TYR A 123 2.05 26.17 8.35
CA TYR A 123 0.68 26.04 8.84
C TYR A 123 0.16 24.60 8.75
N ASN A 124 0.62 23.85 7.75
CA ASN A 124 0.25 22.44 7.52
C ASN A 124 1.46 21.51 7.69
N TRP A 125 2.35 21.83 8.63
CA TRP A 125 3.58 21.09 8.87
C TRP A 125 3.28 19.64 9.31
N ARG A 126 3.81 18.67 8.57
CA ARG A 126 3.50 17.23 8.68
C ARG A 126 2.00 16.93 8.77
N GLY A 127 1.15 17.75 8.16
CA GLY A 127 -0.27 17.44 7.98
C GLY A 127 -0.48 16.39 6.90
N HIS A 128 -1.73 16.12 6.54
CA HIS A 128 -2.04 15.21 5.43
C HIS A 128 -1.76 15.91 4.10
N TYR A 129 -0.66 15.55 3.44
CA TYR A 129 -0.36 15.99 2.08
C TYR A 129 -1.13 15.21 1.04
N HIS A 130 -1.51 13.97 1.38
CA HIS A 130 -2.26 13.10 0.49
C HIS A 130 -3.59 12.65 1.07
N VAL A 131 -4.58 12.48 0.19
CA VAL A 131 -5.84 11.80 0.50
C VAL A 131 -5.97 10.60 -0.41
N PHE A 132 -6.02 9.41 0.19
CA PHE A 132 -5.98 8.15 -0.55
C PHE A 132 -7.32 7.43 -0.58
N SER A 133 -7.51 6.66 -1.65
CA SER A 133 -8.25 5.40 -1.60
C SER A 133 -7.27 4.25 -1.81
N LEU A 134 -7.66 3.01 -1.52
CA LEU A 134 -6.82 1.87 -1.87
C LEU A 134 -6.47 1.87 -3.38
N GLN A 135 -7.42 2.23 -4.23
CA GLN A 135 -7.23 2.24 -5.68
C GLN A 135 -6.25 3.33 -6.14
N SER A 136 -6.18 4.49 -5.48
CA SER A 136 -5.15 5.49 -5.83
C SER A 136 -3.74 5.02 -5.44
N MET A 137 -3.60 4.35 -4.29
CA MET A 137 -2.32 3.76 -3.88
C MET A 137 -1.87 2.63 -4.82
N LEU A 138 -2.78 1.74 -5.22
CA LEU A 138 -2.45 0.63 -6.14
C LEU A 138 -2.02 1.13 -7.52
N ARG A 139 -2.63 2.22 -8.02
CA ARG A 139 -2.15 2.88 -9.26
C ARG A 139 -0.73 3.41 -9.13
N ALA A 140 -0.41 4.03 -8.00
CA ALA A 140 0.95 4.50 -7.72
C ALA A 140 1.95 3.34 -7.68
N ILE A 141 1.63 2.24 -6.99
CA ILE A 141 2.48 1.05 -6.89
C ILE A 141 2.70 0.41 -8.28
N ASN A 142 1.63 0.21 -9.07
CA ASN A 142 1.76 -0.31 -10.43
C ASN A 142 2.63 0.61 -11.30
N LEU A 143 2.49 1.93 -11.19
CA LEU A 143 3.34 2.87 -11.94
C LEU A 143 4.80 2.72 -11.53
N ILE A 144 5.10 2.76 -10.22
CA ILE A 144 6.45 2.61 -9.66
C ILE A 144 7.13 1.34 -10.20
N ASN A 145 6.43 0.21 -10.18
CA ASN A 145 6.93 -1.05 -10.74
C ASN A 145 7.13 -0.95 -12.27
N SER A 146 6.16 -0.39 -12.99
CA SER A 146 6.16 -0.33 -14.46
C SER A 146 7.29 0.54 -15.02
N VAL A 147 7.65 1.62 -14.32
CA VAL A 147 8.77 2.49 -14.73
C VAL A 147 10.12 2.04 -14.14
N GLY A 148 10.17 0.92 -13.43
CA GLY A 148 11.40 0.35 -12.87
C GLY A 148 11.92 1.08 -11.64
N LEU A 149 11.09 1.88 -10.97
CA LEU A 149 11.43 2.53 -9.69
C LEU A 149 11.15 1.64 -8.47
N GLY A 150 10.48 0.50 -8.66
CA GLY A 150 10.23 -0.46 -7.60
C GLY A 150 10.19 -1.90 -8.08
N HIS A 151 10.21 -2.78 -7.09
CA HIS A 151 10.28 -4.23 -7.23
C HIS A 151 9.24 -4.90 -6.34
N TRP A 152 8.04 -4.31 -6.27
CA TRP A 152 7.05 -4.65 -5.25
C TRP A 152 6.04 -5.67 -5.78
N LEU A 153 6.16 -6.91 -5.32
CA LEU A 153 5.08 -7.88 -5.44
C LEU A 153 3.97 -7.46 -4.48
N ILE A 154 2.76 -7.21 -5.00
CA ILE A 154 1.56 -7.01 -4.21
C ILE A 154 1.17 -8.36 -3.63
N GLU A 155 1.59 -8.60 -2.40
CA GLU A 155 1.37 -9.88 -1.72
C GLU A 155 -0.04 -9.96 -1.15
N GLY A 156 -0.55 -8.85 -0.59
CA GLY A 156 -1.90 -8.78 -0.06
C GLY A 156 -2.41 -7.34 0.06
N VAL A 157 -3.73 -7.19 0.10
CA VAL A 157 -4.41 -5.89 0.28
C VAL A 157 -5.58 -6.05 1.24
N GLU A 158 -5.93 -4.97 1.94
CA GLU A 158 -7.19 -4.86 2.66
C GLU A 158 -7.86 -3.54 2.31
N GLU A 159 -9.09 -3.61 1.80
CA GLU A 159 -9.91 -2.42 1.59
C GLU A 159 -10.32 -1.76 2.92
N THR A 160 -10.40 -2.54 3.99
CA THR A 160 -10.55 -2.05 5.35
C THR A 160 -9.55 -2.76 6.22
N ASP A 161 -8.60 -2.03 6.79
CA ASP A 161 -7.59 -2.61 7.65
C ASP A 161 -8.24 -3.33 8.83
N THR A 162 -7.62 -4.42 9.27
CA THR A 162 -8.13 -5.19 10.42
C THR A 162 -7.59 -4.75 11.78
N LYS A 163 -6.74 -3.71 11.81
CA LYS A 163 -6.18 -3.17 13.05
C LYS A 163 -7.19 -2.29 13.77
N VAL A 164 -7.78 -1.33 13.07
CA VAL A 164 -8.75 -0.34 13.60
C VAL A 164 -9.98 -0.21 12.70
N GLY A 165 -9.84 -0.42 11.39
CA GLY A 165 -10.94 -0.36 10.42
C GLY A 165 -11.17 1.02 9.80
N ASN A 166 -10.26 1.97 10.00
CA ASN A 166 -10.29 3.32 9.43
C ASN A 166 -9.22 3.55 8.36
N GLY A 167 -8.46 2.53 8.00
CA GLY A 167 -7.41 2.54 6.99
C GLY A 167 -7.63 1.49 5.91
N HIS A 168 -6.68 1.48 4.98
CA HIS A 168 -6.43 0.45 3.99
C HIS A 168 -5.07 -0.19 4.31
N THR A 169 -4.88 -1.44 3.94
CA THR A 169 -3.59 -2.14 4.07
C THR A 169 -3.08 -2.54 2.70
N VAL A 170 -1.78 -2.37 2.45
CA VAL A 170 -1.05 -3.06 1.38
C VAL A 170 0.16 -3.77 1.97
N VAL A 171 0.37 -5.02 1.56
CA VAL A 171 1.54 -5.83 1.92
C VAL A 171 2.33 -6.06 0.65
N LEU A 172 3.57 -5.59 0.65
CA LEU A 172 4.44 -5.60 -0.51
C LEU A 172 5.69 -6.41 -0.20
N ARG A 173 6.01 -7.38 -1.04
CA ARG A 173 7.27 -8.12 -0.95
C ARG A 173 8.25 -7.59 -1.99
N LYS A 174 9.47 -7.24 -1.56
CA LYS A 174 10.52 -6.83 -2.49
C LYS A 174 11.02 -8.05 -3.25
N GLN A 175 11.00 -8.01 -4.58
CA GLN A 175 11.53 -9.07 -5.44
C GLN A 175 12.33 -8.45 -6.60
N VAL A 176 13.65 -8.39 -6.45
CA VAL A 176 14.53 -7.87 -7.49
C VAL A 176 14.36 -8.71 -8.77
N GLY A 177 14.14 -8.03 -9.90
CA GLY A 177 13.85 -8.70 -11.17
C GLY A 177 12.39 -9.08 -11.39
N LEU A 178 11.46 -8.66 -10.52
CA LEU A 178 10.01 -8.92 -10.64
C LEU A 178 9.44 -8.63 -12.04
N SER A 179 9.90 -7.57 -12.71
CA SER A 179 9.43 -7.21 -14.05
C SER A 179 9.76 -8.27 -15.11
N ALA A 180 10.84 -9.02 -14.94
CA ALA A 180 11.21 -10.12 -15.84
C ALA A 180 10.29 -11.34 -15.71
N LEU A 181 9.49 -11.41 -14.63
CA LEU A 181 8.51 -12.47 -14.40
C LEU A 181 7.15 -12.16 -15.05
N THR A 182 7.01 -11.00 -15.69
CA THR A 182 5.78 -10.62 -16.39
C THR A 182 5.74 -11.18 -17.80
N TYR A 183 4.53 -11.52 -18.26
CA TYR A 183 4.28 -11.97 -19.62
C TYR A 183 3.65 -10.83 -20.42
N LYS A 184 4.22 -10.51 -21.59
CA LYS A 184 3.70 -9.46 -22.48
C LYS A 184 2.48 -9.94 -23.27
N GLU A 185 2.48 -11.21 -23.65
CA GLU A 185 1.41 -11.83 -24.44
C GLU A 185 0.50 -12.65 -23.52
N SER A 186 -0.81 -12.43 -23.59
CA SER A 186 -1.78 -13.15 -22.76
C SER A 186 -1.77 -14.66 -23.01
N SER A 187 -1.39 -15.11 -24.21
CA SER A 187 -1.25 -16.55 -24.51
C SER A 187 -0.16 -17.20 -23.67
N GLN A 188 1.01 -16.57 -23.54
CA GLN A 188 2.12 -17.11 -22.76
C GLN A 188 1.78 -17.17 -21.26
N PHE A 189 1.11 -16.13 -20.75
CA PHE A 189 0.60 -16.13 -19.38
C PHE A 189 -0.36 -17.31 -19.15
N ASN A 190 -1.33 -17.50 -20.06
CA ASN A 190 -2.32 -18.57 -19.95
C ASN A 190 -1.67 -19.96 -20.04
N ASP A 191 -0.69 -20.14 -20.92
CA ASP A 191 0.02 -21.41 -21.08
C ASP A 191 0.78 -21.77 -19.79
N GLU A 192 1.52 -20.82 -19.20
CA GLU A 192 2.23 -21.03 -17.93
C GLU A 192 1.26 -21.30 -16.78
N LEU A 193 0.19 -20.49 -16.67
CA LEU A 193 -0.82 -20.66 -15.62
C LEU A 193 -1.48 -22.05 -15.71
N ASN A 194 -1.86 -22.47 -16.91
CA ASN A 194 -2.45 -23.79 -17.14
C ASN A 194 -1.47 -24.92 -16.81
N ALA A 195 -0.18 -24.77 -17.17
CA ALA A 195 0.84 -25.75 -16.84
C ALA A 195 0.98 -25.94 -15.33
N ARG A 196 0.96 -24.85 -14.54
CA ARG A 196 1.03 -24.91 -13.07
C ARG A 196 -0.21 -25.55 -12.45
N ILE A 197 -1.40 -25.17 -12.92
CA ILE A 197 -2.66 -25.78 -12.47
C ILE A 197 -2.68 -27.29 -12.76
N GLN A 198 -2.24 -27.71 -13.96
CA GLN A 198 -2.13 -29.12 -14.32
C GLN A 198 -1.12 -29.86 -13.43
N ALA A 199 -0.02 -29.21 -13.06
CA ALA A 199 0.98 -29.73 -12.14
C ALA A 199 0.54 -29.68 -10.65
N GLN A 200 -0.66 -29.17 -10.34
CA GLN A 200 -1.14 -28.93 -8.97
C GLN A 200 -0.27 -27.94 -8.16
N ASP A 201 0.50 -27.10 -8.85
CA ASP A 201 1.29 -26.01 -8.26
C ASP A 201 0.41 -24.75 -8.09
N LEU A 202 -0.52 -24.81 -7.13
CA LEU A 202 -1.46 -23.73 -6.88
C LEU A 202 -0.79 -22.48 -6.30
N GLU A 203 0.26 -22.64 -5.48
CA GLU A 203 1.04 -21.54 -4.92
C GLU A 203 1.79 -20.79 -6.03
N GLY A 204 2.45 -21.51 -6.94
CA GLY A 204 3.11 -20.92 -8.09
C GLY A 204 2.13 -20.28 -9.07
N ALA A 205 0.95 -20.88 -9.26
CA ALA A 205 -0.13 -20.27 -10.05
C ALA A 205 -0.62 -18.95 -9.42
N LEU A 206 -0.85 -18.91 -8.11
CA LEU A 206 -1.25 -17.69 -7.40
C LEU A 206 -0.14 -16.64 -7.45
N HIS A 207 1.11 -17.05 -7.27
CA HIS A 207 2.26 -16.16 -7.38
C HIS A 207 2.33 -15.51 -8.76
N LEU A 208 2.18 -16.31 -9.83
CA LEU A 208 2.14 -15.82 -11.21
C LEU A 208 1.03 -14.76 -11.43
N VAL A 209 -0.16 -15.01 -10.89
CA VAL A 209 -1.28 -14.04 -10.96
C VAL A 209 -0.97 -12.77 -10.16
N LYS A 210 -0.40 -12.88 -8.96
CA LYS A 210 -0.01 -11.73 -8.12
C LYS A 210 1.11 -10.91 -8.76
N VAL A 211 2.07 -11.55 -9.45
CA VAL A 211 3.07 -10.86 -10.27
C VAL A 211 2.37 -10.02 -11.33
N ALA A 212 1.43 -10.59 -12.10
CA ALA A 212 0.68 -9.83 -13.10
C ALA A 212 -0.08 -8.65 -12.50
N LEU A 213 -0.79 -8.86 -11.37
CA LEU A 213 -1.50 -7.80 -10.64
C LEU A 213 -0.57 -6.72 -10.07
N SER A 214 0.71 -7.02 -9.87
CA SER A 214 1.72 -6.04 -9.41
C SER A 214 2.09 -5.01 -10.47
N PHE A 215 1.72 -5.24 -11.73
CA PHE A 215 1.87 -4.29 -12.85
C PHE A 215 0.52 -3.83 -13.43
N ASP A 216 -0.51 -4.66 -13.34
CA ASP A 216 -1.87 -4.35 -13.76
C ASP A 216 -2.89 -4.87 -12.75
N PHE A 217 -3.01 -4.16 -11.62
CA PHE A 217 -3.94 -4.54 -10.55
C PHE A 217 -5.41 -4.37 -10.97
N PHE A 218 -5.65 -3.59 -12.04
CA PHE A 218 -6.99 -3.25 -12.52
C PHE A 218 -7.53 -4.25 -13.54
N ASN A 219 -7.01 -5.48 -13.52
CA ASN A 219 -7.47 -6.59 -14.34
C ASN A 219 -8.49 -7.46 -13.56
N PRO A 220 -9.80 -7.35 -13.84
CA PRO A 220 -10.82 -8.08 -13.09
C PRO A 220 -10.72 -9.60 -13.24
N HIS A 221 -10.17 -10.10 -14.36
CA HIS A 221 -9.98 -11.55 -14.55
C HIS A 221 -8.88 -12.08 -13.63
N ASN A 222 -7.73 -11.40 -13.58
CA ASN A 222 -6.64 -11.79 -12.70
C ASN A 222 -7.01 -11.64 -11.22
N LEU A 223 -7.80 -10.62 -10.84
CA LEU A 223 -8.33 -10.51 -9.48
C LEU A 223 -9.24 -11.70 -9.14
N TYR A 224 -10.12 -12.11 -10.06
CA TYR A 224 -10.96 -13.29 -9.84
C TYR A 224 -10.15 -14.60 -9.77
N LEU A 225 -9.11 -14.76 -10.60
CA LEU A 225 -8.20 -15.90 -10.52
C LEU A 225 -7.46 -15.93 -9.17
N ALA A 226 -6.97 -14.78 -8.70
CA ALA A 226 -6.34 -14.67 -7.39
C ALA A 226 -7.32 -15.04 -6.26
N PHE A 227 -8.59 -14.60 -6.35
CA PHE A 227 -9.64 -15.04 -5.44
C PHE A 227 -9.80 -16.56 -5.43
N ALA A 228 -9.99 -17.18 -6.60
CA ALA A 228 -10.26 -18.61 -6.70
C ALA A 228 -9.09 -19.46 -6.18
N LEU A 229 -7.86 -19.10 -6.56
CA LEU A 229 -6.64 -19.78 -6.12
C LEU A 229 -6.41 -19.60 -4.61
N SER A 230 -6.62 -18.40 -4.06
CA SER A 230 -6.50 -18.15 -2.61
C SER A 230 -7.50 -19.00 -1.81
N CYS A 231 -8.73 -19.14 -2.29
CA CYS A 231 -9.73 -20.02 -1.66
C CYS A 231 -9.35 -21.50 -1.72
N GLN A 232 -8.75 -21.97 -2.82
CA GLN A 232 -8.27 -23.35 -2.93
C GLN A 232 -7.05 -23.63 -2.05
N LEU A 233 -6.27 -22.60 -1.73
CA LEU A 233 -5.14 -22.64 -0.80
C LEU A 233 -5.56 -22.35 0.66
N ASP A 234 -6.85 -22.52 0.99
CA ASP A 234 -7.43 -22.29 2.32
C ASP A 234 -7.23 -20.87 2.90
N ASN A 235 -6.97 -19.87 2.05
CA ASN A 235 -6.85 -18.47 2.41
C ASN A 235 -8.07 -17.64 1.96
N ALA A 236 -9.24 -18.00 2.48
CA ALA A 236 -10.51 -17.38 2.11
C ALA A 236 -10.57 -15.87 2.40
N ARG A 237 -9.82 -15.39 3.42
CA ARG A 237 -9.78 -13.96 3.78
C ARG A 237 -9.09 -13.13 2.70
N GLU A 238 -7.93 -13.57 2.23
CA GLU A 238 -7.25 -12.92 1.11
C GLU A 238 -8.07 -13.03 -0.17
N GLY A 239 -8.64 -14.21 -0.43
CA GLY A 239 -9.51 -14.41 -1.58
C GLY A 239 -10.67 -13.42 -1.60
N LEU A 240 -11.31 -13.18 -0.45
CA LEU A 240 -12.40 -12.21 -0.34
C LEU A 240 -11.98 -10.78 -0.69
N GLU A 241 -10.77 -10.36 -0.32
CA GLU A 241 -10.26 -9.03 -0.70
C GLU A 241 -10.04 -8.94 -2.22
N PHE A 242 -9.51 -9.98 -2.87
CA PHE A 242 -9.41 -10.01 -4.34
C PHE A 242 -10.79 -9.99 -5.03
N LEU A 243 -11.76 -10.75 -4.52
CA LEU A 243 -13.14 -10.72 -5.04
C LEU A 243 -13.77 -9.34 -4.86
N ARG A 244 -13.52 -8.67 -3.73
CA ARG A 244 -13.96 -7.30 -3.47
C ARG A 244 -13.39 -6.33 -4.51
N GLN A 245 -12.09 -6.42 -4.79
CA GLN A 245 -11.45 -5.58 -5.81
C GLN A 245 -11.99 -5.89 -7.21
N ALA A 246 -12.24 -7.15 -7.55
CA ALA A 246 -12.87 -7.51 -8.82
C ALA A 246 -14.27 -6.86 -8.96
N LEU A 247 -15.08 -6.90 -7.89
CA LEU A 247 -16.40 -6.25 -7.84
C LEU A 247 -16.34 -4.72 -7.94
N ILE A 248 -15.30 -4.08 -7.41
CA ILE A 248 -15.11 -2.63 -7.58
C ILE A 248 -14.96 -2.29 -9.08
N LEU A 249 -14.27 -3.14 -9.85
CA LEU A 249 -14.05 -2.92 -11.29
C LEU A 249 -15.24 -3.36 -12.15
N THR A 250 -15.95 -4.39 -11.73
CA THR A 250 -17.12 -4.93 -12.42
C THR A 250 -18.34 -4.94 -11.49
N PRO A 251 -18.87 -3.76 -11.10
CA PRO A 251 -19.91 -3.68 -10.08
C PRO A 251 -21.24 -4.32 -10.50
N GLU A 252 -21.48 -4.56 -11.79
CA GLU A 252 -22.70 -5.21 -12.29
C GLU A 252 -22.53 -6.74 -12.48
N ASN A 253 -21.39 -7.33 -12.08
CA ASN A 253 -21.18 -8.75 -12.19
C ASN A 253 -21.98 -9.53 -11.12
N GLU A 254 -23.12 -10.08 -11.54
CA GLU A 254 -24.04 -10.82 -10.67
C GLU A 254 -23.45 -12.13 -10.10
N GLU A 255 -22.54 -12.78 -10.82
CA GLU A 255 -21.87 -13.99 -10.32
C GLU A 255 -20.95 -13.64 -9.15
N PHE A 256 -20.14 -12.59 -9.30
CA PHE A 256 -19.23 -12.13 -8.24
C PHE A 256 -20.02 -11.62 -7.03
N ARG A 257 -21.16 -10.94 -7.26
CA ARG A 257 -22.06 -10.50 -6.18
C ARG A 257 -22.61 -11.69 -5.39
N LYS A 258 -23.09 -12.73 -6.08
CA LYS A 258 -23.58 -13.95 -5.43
C LYS A 258 -22.49 -14.62 -4.59
N LEU A 259 -21.28 -14.76 -5.12
CA LEU A 259 -20.13 -15.31 -4.40
C LEU A 259 -19.80 -14.47 -3.16
N PHE A 260 -19.77 -13.14 -3.30
CA PHE A 260 -19.49 -12.24 -2.18
C PHE A 260 -20.53 -12.38 -1.07
N VAL A 261 -21.83 -12.43 -1.42
CA VAL A 261 -22.91 -12.66 -0.45
C VAL A 261 -22.78 -14.03 0.22
N GLN A 262 -22.42 -15.08 -0.52
CA GLN A 262 -22.21 -16.42 0.04
C GLN A 262 -21.06 -16.44 1.07
N MET A 263 -19.97 -15.71 0.80
CA MET A 263 -18.81 -15.66 1.70
C MET A 263 -19.01 -14.75 2.91
N THR A 264 -19.72 -13.64 2.75
CA THR A 264 -19.82 -12.59 3.78
C THR A 264 -21.15 -12.59 4.53
N GLY A 265 -22.19 -13.22 3.97
CA GLY A 265 -23.57 -13.12 4.46
C GLY A 265 -24.24 -11.76 4.20
N GLY A 266 -23.57 -10.82 3.53
CA GLY A 266 -24.07 -9.46 3.29
C GLY A 266 -23.90 -8.99 1.84
N PRO A 267 -24.65 -7.96 1.41
CA PRO A 267 -24.49 -7.39 0.08
C PRO A 267 -23.14 -6.68 -0.05
N PHE A 268 -22.59 -6.68 -1.27
CA PHE A 268 -21.44 -5.84 -1.60
C PHE A 268 -21.86 -4.36 -1.64
N ILE A 269 -21.13 -3.53 -0.87
CA ILE A 269 -21.22 -2.07 -0.88
C ILE A 269 -19.91 -1.57 -1.48
N ASN A 270 -19.99 -0.86 -2.61
CA ASN A 270 -18.80 -0.34 -3.26
C ASN A 270 -18.19 0.79 -2.39
N PRO A 271 -16.95 0.63 -1.91
CA PRO A 271 -16.29 1.57 -1.01
C PRO A 271 -15.75 2.83 -1.71
N VAL A 272 -15.79 2.88 -3.05
CA VAL A 272 -15.22 3.96 -3.86
C VAL A 272 -16.27 5.03 -4.26
N HIS A 273 -17.54 4.88 -3.84
CA HIS A 273 -18.61 5.85 -4.07
C HIS A 273 -18.64 6.99 -3.05
#